data_AF-A0A392P3S1-F1
#
_entry.id   AF-A0A392P3S1-F1
#
_cell.length_a   1.000
_cell.length_b   1.000
_cell.length_c   1.000
_cell.angle_alpha   90.00
_cell.angle_beta   90.00
_cell.angle_gamma   90.00
#
_symmetry.space_group_name_H-M   'P 1'
#
loop_
_entity.id
_entity.type
_entity.pdbx_description
1 polymer ?
#
loop_
_entity_poly.entity_id
_entity_poly.type
_entity_poly.pdbx_seq_one_letter_code
_entity_poly.pdbx_strand_id
1 'polypeptide(L)'
;MVVKMGFAEKWMRWMKACIFNSSMSVLINGNPTEDFTVGKGLRQDDTILRGFELVSGLKINFVKSKLYGINVEANFLAAAATYLDCSYDSFPFKFLGIPVGANPRRQATWKPIV
;
A
#
# COMPACT_ATOMS: atom_id res chain seq x y z
N MET A 1 -7.60 2.41 -12.60
CA MET A 1 -8.19 2.01 -11.30
C MET A 1 -8.19 3.18 -10.31
N VAL A 2 -7.05 3.85 -10.10
CA VAL A 2 -6.91 4.98 -9.14
C VAL A 2 -7.72 6.24 -9.52
N VAL A 3 -7.75 6.63 -10.80
CA VAL A 3 -8.56 7.78 -11.29
C VAL A 3 -10.06 7.59 -10.98
N LYS A 4 -10.55 6.34 -11.08
CA LYS A 4 -11.97 6.01 -10.82
C LYS A 4 -12.34 6.07 -9.33
N MET A 5 -11.36 6.12 -8.43
CA MET A 5 -11.57 6.23 -6.99
C MET A 5 -11.58 7.70 -6.50
N GLY A 6 -11.46 8.68 -7.41
CA GLY A 6 -11.56 10.11 -7.08
C GLY A 6 -10.25 10.76 -6.60
N PHE A 7 -9.11 10.09 -6.74
CA PHE A 7 -7.81 10.67 -6.37
C PHE A 7 -7.38 11.74 -7.37
N ALA A 8 -6.92 12.90 -6.86
CA ALA A 8 -6.47 14.02 -7.67
C ALA A 8 -5.25 13.67 -8.55
N GLU A 9 -5.16 14.25 -9.75
CA GLU A 9 -4.03 14.03 -10.67
C GLU A 9 -2.68 14.36 -10.05
N LYS A 10 -2.64 15.44 -9.25
CA LYS A 10 -1.45 15.82 -8.49
C LYS A 10 -1.00 14.66 -7.60
N TRP A 11 -1.90 14.07 -6.82
CA TRP A 11 -1.61 12.94 -5.93
C TRP A 11 -1.10 11.71 -6.73
N MET A 12 -1.71 11.40 -7.87
CA MET A 12 -1.26 10.31 -8.72
C MET A 12 0.15 10.53 -9.29
N ARG A 13 0.48 11.78 -9.65
CA ARG A 13 1.84 12.13 -10.12
C ARG A 13 2.87 11.98 -9.01
N TRP A 14 2.54 12.36 -7.78
CA TRP A 14 3.39 12.14 -6.60
C TRP A 14 3.59 10.66 -6.30
N MET A 15 2.51 9.87 -6.28
CA MET A 15 2.60 8.42 -6.08
C MET A 15 3.46 7.75 -7.15
N LYS A 16 3.34 8.17 -8.42
CA LYS A 16 4.22 7.71 -9.49
C LYS A 16 5.68 8.09 -9.23
N ALA A 17 5.96 9.30 -8.76
CA ALA A 17 7.32 9.70 -8.40
C ALA A 17 7.89 8.84 -7.26
N CYS A 18 7.10 8.54 -6.23
CA CYS A 18 7.53 7.67 -5.12
C CYS A 18 7.76 6.21 -5.56
N ILE A 19 6.92 5.68 -6.45
CA ILE A 19 7.00 4.28 -6.92
C ILE A 19 8.10 4.08 -7.97
N PHE A 20 8.30 5.05 -8.87
CA PHE A 20 9.16 4.89 -10.05
C PHE A 20 10.44 5.73 -10.01
N ASN A 21 10.50 6.82 -9.21
CA ASN A 21 11.61 7.78 -9.17
C ASN A 21 12.17 7.98 -7.75
N SER A 22 12.26 6.92 -6.94
CA SER A 22 12.94 7.02 -5.64
C SER A 22 14.45 6.91 -5.84
N SER A 23 15.15 8.04 -5.73
CA SER A 23 16.61 8.10 -5.53
C SER A 23 16.89 8.11 -4.03
N MET A 24 17.88 7.34 -3.57
CA MET A 24 18.28 7.29 -2.16
C MET A 24 19.79 7.40 -2.06
N SER A 25 20.28 8.13 -1.07
CA SER A 25 21.68 8.15 -0.64
C SER A 25 21.80 7.52 0.74
N VAL A 26 22.92 6.84 0.99
CA VAL A 26 23.25 6.26 2.30
C VAL A 26 24.26 7.17 2.99
N LEU A 27 24.06 7.44 4.27
CA LEU A 27 25.05 8.15 5.06
C LEU A 27 26.13 7.17 5.54
N ILE A 28 27.36 7.35 5.09
CA ILE A 28 28.53 6.64 5.62
C ILE A 28 29.31 7.64 6.47
N ASN A 29 29.38 7.40 7.79
CA ASN A 29 30.04 8.28 8.75
C ASN A 29 29.56 9.75 8.69
N GLY A 30 28.26 9.95 8.50
CA GLY A 30 27.65 11.28 8.42
C GLY A 30 27.81 12.00 7.07
N ASN A 31 28.49 11.39 6.09
CA ASN A 31 28.61 11.93 4.74
C ASN A 31 27.67 11.16 3.79
N PRO A 32 26.84 11.86 2.99
CA PRO A 32 25.98 11.22 2.01
C PRO A 32 26.79 10.63 0.86
N THR A 33 26.50 9.38 0.51
CA THR A 33 27.01 8.74 -0.72
C THR A 33 26.31 9.30 -1.94
N GLU A 34 26.82 8.96 -3.12
CA GLU A 34 26.12 9.19 -4.37
C GLU A 34 24.72 8.56 -4.36
N ASP A 35 23.79 9.29 -4.95
CA ASP A 35 22.40 8.93 -5.12
C ASP A 35 22.28 7.73 -6.06
N PHE A 36 21.66 6.65 -5.59
CA PHE A 36 21.38 5.49 -6.44
C PHE A 36 19.87 5.31 -6.64
N THR A 37 19.51 4.84 -7.85
CA THR A 37 18.12 4.54 -8.18
C THR A 37 17.71 3.25 -7.47
N VAL A 38 16.71 3.33 -6.59
CA VAL A 38 16.22 2.17 -5.84
C VAL A 38 15.43 1.27 -6.78
N GLY A 39 15.97 0.08 -7.08
CA GLY A 39 15.26 -0.95 -7.83
C GLY A 39 13.99 -1.43 -7.10
N LYS A 40 13.02 -1.98 -7.85
CA LYS A 40 11.75 -2.49 -7.30
C LYS A 40 12.02 -3.50 -6.17
N GLY A 41 11.61 -3.17 -4.94
CA GLY A 41 11.82 -4.03 -3.76
C GLY A 41 11.05 -3.55 -2.52
N LEU A 42 11.04 -4.42 -1.50
CA LEU A 42 10.41 -4.33 -0.16
C LEU A 42 10.80 -3.11 0.71
N ARG A 43 11.42 -2.07 0.14
CA ARG A 43 11.65 -0.77 0.79
C ARG A 43 10.83 0.36 0.17
N GLN A 44 10.20 0.10 -0.98
CA GLN A 44 9.35 1.08 -1.65
C GLN A 44 8.00 1.25 -0.92
N ASP A 45 7.50 0.21 -0.28
CA ASP A 45 6.32 0.21 0.59
C ASP A 45 6.47 1.16 1.78
N ASP A 46 7.59 1.12 2.51
CA ASP A 46 7.88 2.08 3.58
C ASP A 46 7.92 3.52 3.05
N THR A 47 8.50 3.71 1.86
CA THR A 47 8.60 5.03 1.22
C THR A 47 7.23 5.56 0.79
N ILE A 48 6.33 4.70 0.32
CA ILE A 48 4.97 5.07 -0.10
C ILE A 48 4.10 5.40 1.12
N LEU A 49 4.13 4.56 2.16
CA LEU A 49 3.39 4.81 3.39
C LEU A 49 3.86 6.11 4.04
N ARG A 50 5.18 6.34 4.08
CA ARG A 50 5.74 7.60 4.57
C ARG A 50 5.35 8.80 3.71
N GLY A 51 5.37 8.64 2.39
CA GLY A 51 4.92 9.68 1.45
C GLY A 51 3.44 10.04 1.66
N PHE A 52 2.59 9.05 1.91
CA PHE A 52 1.19 9.27 2.26
C PHE A 52 1.04 10.09 3.55
N GLU A 53 1.75 9.74 4.62
CA GLU A 53 1.69 10.48 5.88
C GLU A 53 2.08 11.95 5.70
N LEU A 54 3.17 12.20 4.98
CA LEU A 54 3.68 13.56 4.72
C LEU A 54 2.70 14.41 3.92
N VAL A 55 2.06 13.85 2.90
CA VAL A 55 1.17 14.61 2.00
C VAL A 55 -0.23 14.79 2.58
N SER A 56 -0.74 13.77 3.27
CA SER A 56 -2.08 13.82 3.86
C SER A 56 -2.10 14.53 5.22
N GLY A 57 -0.94 14.60 5.90
CA GLY A 57 -0.86 15.00 7.31
C GLY A 57 -1.49 13.98 8.27
N LEU A 58 -1.89 12.81 7.75
CA LEU A 58 -2.47 11.72 8.54
C LEU A 58 -1.36 10.77 9.00
N LYS A 59 -1.58 10.13 10.15
CA LYS A 59 -0.68 9.08 10.66
C LYS A 59 -1.29 7.71 10.37
N ILE A 60 -0.49 6.82 9.79
CA ILE A 60 -0.92 5.44 9.54
C ILE A 60 -0.99 4.71 10.88
N ASN A 61 -2.09 3.99 11.09
CA ASN A 61 -2.28 3.16 12.29
C ASN A 61 -2.18 1.70 11.89
N PHE A 62 -1.00 1.11 12.08
CA PHE A 62 -0.73 -0.29 11.70
C PHE A 62 -1.56 -1.29 12.51
N VAL A 63 -1.87 -0.99 13.77
CA VAL A 63 -2.75 -1.81 14.64
C VAL A 63 -4.17 -1.94 14.06
N LYS A 64 -4.68 -0.87 13.43
CA LYS A 64 -6.00 -0.88 12.76
C LYS A 64 -5.92 -1.26 11.28
N SER A 65 -4.71 -1.42 10.74
CA SER A 65 -4.50 -1.72 9.33
C SER A 65 -4.43 -3.23 9.11
N LYS A 66 -4.94 -3.64 7.95
CA LYS A 66 -4.90 -5.02 7.47
C LYS A 66 -4.18 -5.07 6.13
N LEU A 67 -3.18 -5.93 6.02
CA LEU A 67 -2.47 -6.21 4.79
C LEU A 67 -3.22 -7.27 3.97
N TYR A 68 -3.35 -7.04 2.68
CA TYR A 68 -4.01 -7.96 1.75
C TYR A 68 -3.07 -8.29 0.59
N GLY A 69 -2.75 -9.56 0.42
CA GLY A 69 -1.93 -10.06 -0.68
C GLY A 69 -2.76 -10.31 -1.94
N ILE A 70 -2.33 -9.79 -3.08
CA ILE A 70 -2.93 -10.09 -4.39
C ILE A 70 -1.92 -10.89 -5.20
N ASN A 71 -2.24 -12.15 -5.48
CA ASN A 71 -1.36 -13.06 -6.25
C ASN A 71 0.05 -13.20 -5.64
N VAL A 72 0.12 -13.30 -4.32
CA VAL A 72 1.35 -13.51 -3.56
C VAL A 72 1.20 -14.74 -2.67
N GLU A 73 2.32 -15.40 -2.38
CA GLU A 73 2.34 -16.55 -1.47
C GLU A 73 2.05 -16.14 -0.03
N ALA A 74 1.39 -17.02 0.73
CA ALA A 74 1.01 -16.77 2.11
C ALA A 74 2.23 -16.50 3.02
N ASN A 75 3.34 -17.19 2.78
CA ASN A 75 4.58 -16.99 3.52
C ASN A 75 5.13 -15.58 3.34
N PHE A 76 5.09 -15.06 2.11
CA PHE A 76 5.51 -13.69 1.82
C PHE A 76 4.58 -12.67 2.47
N LEU A 77 3.25 -12.89 2.40
CA LEU A 77 2.27 -12.02 3.04
C LEU A 77 2.46 -11.96 4.57
N ALA A 78 2.71 -13.10 5.22
CA ALA A 78 2.97 -13.16 6.65
C ALA A 78 4.28 -12.45 7.04
N ALA A 79 5.34 -12.61 6.25
CA ALA A 79 6.60 -11.91 6.46
C ALA A 79 6.43 -10.39 6.32
N ALA A 80 5.70 -9.93 5.30
CA ALA A 80 5.40 -8.51 5.09
C ALA A 80 4.53 -7.92 6.22
N ALA A 81 3.54 -8.67 6.69
CA ALA A 81 2.69 -8.25 7.81
C ALA A 81 3.50 -8.09 9.12
N THR A 82 4.43 -9.03 9.36
CA THR A 82 5.37 -8.97 10.48
C THR A 82 6.30 -7.77 10.37
N TYR A 83 6.83 -7.50 9.17
CA TYR A 83 7.70 -6.36 8.92
C TYR A 83 7.02 -5.02 9.18
N LEU A 84 5.75 -4.88 8.77
CA LEU A 84 4.95 -3.66 8.95
C LEU A 84 4.26 -3.56 10.33
N ASP A 85 4.47 -4.54 11.22
CA ASP A 85 3.77 -4.66 12.51
C ASP A 85 2.25 -4.49 12.38
N CYS A 86 1.66 -5.17 11.38
CA CYS A 86 0.23 -5.11 11.11
C CYS A 86 -0.37 -6.49 10.90
N SER A 87 -1.69 -6.58 11.06
CA SER A 87 -2.43 -7.82 10.76
C SER A 87 -2.58 -8.03 9.25
N TYR A 88 -2.74 -9.27 8.79
CA TYR A 88 -3.12 -9.57 7.41
C TYR A 88 -4.44 -10.34 7.36
N ASP A 89 -5.13 -10.26 6.23
CA ASP A 89 -6.41 -10.94 6.02
C ASP A 89 -6.56 -11.36 4.54
N SER A 90 -7.64 -12.07 4.23
CA SER A 90 -7.87 -12.70 2.94
C SER A 90 -9.06 -12.10 2.20
N PHE A 91 -9.09 -12.30 0.88
CA PHE A 91 -10.23 -11.95 0.05
C PHE A 91 -11.28 -13.08 0.04
N PRO A 92 -12.57 -12.75 -0.10
CA PRO A 92 -13.16 -11.40 -0.13
C PRO A 92 -13.39 -10.84 1.29
N PHE A 93 -13.22 -9.52 1.47
CA PHE A 93 -13.43 -8.84 2.76
C PHE A 93 -14.48 -7.74 2.68
N LYS A 94 -15.03 -7.30 3.82
CA LYS A 94 -16.02 -6.20 3.87
C LYS A 94 -15.33 -4.86 4.15
N PHE A 95 -15.57 -3.87 3.29
CA PHE A 95 -15.18 -2.48 3.51
C PHE A 95 -16.42 -1.59 3.49
N LEU A 96 -16.76 -0.99 4.63
CA LEU A 96 -17.97 -0.16 4.79
C LEU A 96 -19.26 -0.88 4.34
N GLY A 97 -19.36 -2.19 4.63
CA GLY A 97 -20.49 -3.03 4.21
C GLY A 97 -20.38 -3.61 2.78
N ILE A 98 -19.43 -3.15 1.98
CA ILE A 98 -19.23 -3.59 0.59
C ILE A 98 -18.24 -4.76 0.54
N PRO A 99 -18.58 -5.92 -0.06
CA PRO A 99 -17.66 -7.04 -0.20
C PRO A 99 -16.66 -6.76 -1.34
N VAL A 100 -15.42 -6.46 -0.95
CA VAL A 100 -14.29 -6.22 -1.84
C VAL A 100 -13.65 -7.55 -2.24
N GLY A 101 -13.39 -7.73 -3.53
CA GLY A 101 -12.83 -8.96 -4.11
C GLY A 101 -13.86 -10.07 -4.35
N ALA A 102 -15.12 -9.89 -3.93
CA ALA A 102 -16.21 -10.79 -4.29
C ALA A 102 -16.66 -10.56 -5.75
N ASN A 103 -17.26 -11.56 -6.38
CA ASN A 103 -17.72 -11.45 -7.77
C ASN A 103 -18.96 -10.53 -7.85
N PRO A 104 -18.87 -9.34 -8.48
CA PRO A 104 -19.98 -8.38 -8.52
C PRO A 104 -21.14 -8.84 -9.41
N ARG A 105 -20.94 -9.87 -10.26
CA ARG A 105 -22.00 -10.41 -11.13
C ARG A 105 -22.96 -11.37 -10.41
N ARG A 106 -22.66 -11.79 -9.18
CA ARG A 106 -23.52 -12.72 -8.42
C ARG A 106 -24.46 -11.94 -7.51
N GLN A 107 -25.78 -12.21 -7.58
CA GLN A 107 -26.77 -11.58 -6.71
C GLN A 107 -26.47 -11.83 -5.21
N ALA A 108 -25.94 -13.01 -4.87
CA ALA A 108 -25.54 -13.36 -3.50
C ALA A 108 -24.49 -12.38 -2.92
N THR A 109 -23.66 -11.76 -3.76
CA THR A 109 -22.67 -10.75 -3.35
C THR A 109 -23.33 -9.50 -2.78
N TRP A 110 -24.53 -9.14 -3.25
CA TRP A 110 -25.21 -7.90 -2.88
C TRP A 110 -26.25 -8.08 -1.77
N LYS A 111 -26.58 -9.33 -1.38
CA LYS A 111 -27.47 -9.64 -0.26
C LYS A 111 -27.13 -8.94 1.08
N PRO A 112 -25.85 -8.67 1.42
CA PRO A 112 -25.53 -7.95 2.66
C PRO A 112 -25.73 -6.43 2.58
N ILE A 113 -25.95 -5.88 1.38
CA ILE A 113 -26.06 -4.44 1.11
C ILE A 113 -27.53 -4.00 0.97
N VAL A 114 -28.37 -4.90 0.45
CA VAL A 114 -29.81 -4.67 0.20
C VAL A 114 -30.66 -5.26 1.31
#